data_AF-A0AAN1LWI7-F1
#
_entry.id   AF-A0AAN1LWI7-F1
#
_cell.length_a   1.000
_cell.length_b   1.000
_cell.length_c   1.000
_cell.angle_alpha   90.00
_cell.angle_beta   90.00
_cell.angle_gamma   90.00
#
_symmetry.space_group_name_H-M   'P 1'
#
loop_
_entity.id
_entity.type
_entity.pdbx_description
1 polymer ?
#
loop_
_entity_poly.entity_id
_entity_poly.type
_entity_poly.pdbx_seq_one_letter_code
_entity_poly.pdbx_strand_id
1 'polypeptide(L)'
;MAQAGGCEAGPLFLGAVLRVSDDRTLLFHRVHHIALDGAGMALFAERVAEVYSHLSEGSQVPPSGWSGLRTLVDAEKAYRGSAEHDADGDRWRGRLAGRSHFPALGAGPAAASDRSLRTSRGVPVAEFTELRDGARRLGHRWTRLFTAATAILSHAMTGDRDVVLSLPVAGRSAELVRSVPAMTANVLPLRLRVDPAASVGRLLDEVAEELRAVRRHQRYRGERLRREMDCPDDGRRFFGPVLNIQRFDRPLRFGSLTATVRNLQAPPSEDLSFFAHDRGDGQLRLDFDANPANHGEDLLAGVADRLPHVLRQVARAERDTPLARIATTTTGERRRLAALGTGAPTPAAPAETAVDRFADRVRRAPDAFAVRCAGTGERLTYRELDRRTAALAGALARRRRGTGTHRRPAAGAFGGPGRRRRGGGAGGRGVPAPVPGRRLAPAADHPVRRGHAAAGHRPAHPGRRRREVRPRPRSAPAGRASRLRRGRRWRAARGRGVTGLPRLRDVHLRFHRPAQRGRHQPGRPGLARRRPLVVRGRRGKGPAALAARLRRVQPGAVGAAPDRRGGGRRRAGTPRPGRTGPGPWRRPG
;
A
#
# COMPACT_ATOMS: atom_id res chain seq x y z
N MET A 1 4.52 29.04 18.36
CA MET A 1 5.10 29.43 17.06
C MET A 1 3.97 29.49 16.06
N ALA A 2 3.85 30.57 15.28
CA ALA A 2 2.68 30.79 14.41
C ALA A 2 2.58 29.79 13.26
N GLN A 3 1.39 29.70 12.65
CA GLN A 3 1.12 28.95 11.42
C GLN A 3 2.20 29.23 10.36
N ALA A 4 2.50 28.22 9.54
CA ALA A 4 3.30 28.43 8.34
C ALA A 4 2.46 29.23 7.34
N GLY A 5 2.65 30.56 7.31
CA GLY A 5 2.12 31.39 6.24
C GLY A 5 2.69 30.94 4.90
N GLY A 6 1.93 31.18 3.82
CA GLY A 6 2.46 31.04 2.47
C GLY A 6 3.63 32.00 2.23
N CYS A 7 4.32 31.85 1.09
CA CYS A 7 5.48 32.66 0.74
C CYS A 7 5.24 34.19 0.65
N GLU A 8 3.99 34.63 0.67
CA GLU A 8 3.56 36.03 0.67
C GLU A 8 3.28 36.59 2.08
N ALA A 9 3.20 35.74 3.10
CA ALA A 9 2.57 36.05 4.40
C ALA A 9 3.56 36.23 5.57
N GLY A 10 4.87 36.40 5.32
CA GLY A 10 5.87 36.65 6.35
C GLY A 10 7.30 36.27 5.95
N PRO A 11 8.27 36.35 6.89
CA PRO A 11 9.65 35.99 6.61
C PRO A 11 9.80 34.51 6.26
N LEU A 12 10.48 34.22 5.16
CA LEU A 12 10.75 32.87 4.66
C LEU A 12 11.72 32.06 5.55
N PHE A 13 12.30 32.68 6.59
CA PHE A 13 13.20 32.07 7.55
C PHE A 13 12.74 32.32 8.99
N LEU A 14 12.97 31.35 9.88
CA LEU A 14 12.88 31.50 11.32
C LEU A 14 14.02 30.70 11.98
N GLY A 15 14.85 31.38 12.77
CA GLY A 15 15.82 30.76 13.68
C GLY A 15 15.38 30.88 15.13
N ALA A 16 15.79 29.93 15.97
CA ALA A 16 15.68 30.03 17.43
C ALA A 16 16.79 29.24 18.12
N VAL A 17 17.29 29.76 19.25
CA VAL A 17 18.23 29.06 20.14
C VAL A 17 17.46 28.69 21.40
N LEU A 18 17.44 27.40 21.75
CA LEU A 18 16.69 26.88 22.89
C LEU A 18 17.66 26.17 23.84
N ARG A 19 18.04 26.80 24.97
CA ARG A 19 18.71 26.10 26.06
C ARG A 19 17.70 25.16 26.73
N VAL A 20 18.04 23.88 26.81
CA VAL A 20 17.21 22.82 27.43
C VAL A 20 17.75 22.46 28.82
N SER A 21 19.08 22.47 28.95
CA SER A 21 19.86 22.36 30.18
C SER A 21 21.21 23.04 29.93
N ASP A 22 22.05 23.24 30.95
CA ASP A 22 23.30 24.00 30.80
C ASP A 22 24.30 23.34 29.82
N ASP A 23 24.27 22.01 29.74
CA ASP A 23 25.04 21.17 28.80
C ASP A 23 24.40 21.05 27.41
N ARG A 24 23.14 21.49 27.22
CA ARG A 24 22.34 21.12 26.05
C ARG A 24 21.51 22.27 25.47
N THR A 25 21.95 22.73 24.30
CA THR A 25 21.25 23.69 23.45
C THR A 25 20.69 23.02 22.20
N LEU A 26 19.49 23.42 21.77
CA LEU A 26 18.94 23.10 20.46
C LEU A 26 18.96 24.36 19.58
N LEU A 27 19.70 24.30 18.47
CA LEU A 27 19.63 25.29 17.40
C LEU A 27 18.53 24.88 16.42
N PHE A 28 17.44 25.66 16.36
CA PHE A 28 16.31 25.43 15.47
C PHE A 28 16.38 26.36 14.26
N HIS A 29 16.22 25.80 13.07
CA HIS A 29 16.06 26.56 11.82
C HIS A 29 14.86 26.02 11.02
N ARG A 30 14.05 26.94 10.50
CA ARG A 30 12.98 26.68 9.53
C ARG A 30 13.16 27.64 8.36
N VAL A 31 13.25 27.10 7.14
CA VAL A 31 13.26 27.89 5.89
C VAL A 31 12.12 27.39 5.00
N HIS A 32 11.40 28.29 4.35
CA HIS A 32 10.41 27.93 3.34
C HIS A 32 11.12 27.31 2.13
N HIS A 33 10.68 26.14 1.67
CA HIS A 33 11.41 25.33 0.68
C HIS A 33 11.57 25.99 -0.70
N ILE A 34 10.94 27.15 -0.95
CA ILE A 34 11.20 28.00 -2.13
C ILE A 34 12.57 28.72 -2.07
N ALA A 35 13.14 28.90 -0.87
CA ALA A 35 14.35 29.68 -0.65
C ALA A 35 15.60 28.78 -0.54
N LEU A 36 15.53 27.68 0.23
CA LEU A 36 16.59 26.68 0.34
C LEU A 36 16.02 25.27 0.21
N ASP A 37 16.77 24.39 -0.47
CA ASP A 37 16.59 22.94 -0.37
C ASP A 37 17.50 22.33 0.73
N GLY A 38 17.55 21.00 0.81
CA GLY A 38 18.39 20.30 1.78
C GLY A 38 19.90 20.49 1.62
N ALA A 39 20.39 20.80 0.41
CA ALA A 39 21.80 21.12 0.17
C ALA A 39 22.08 22.60 0.52
N GLY A 40 21.18 23.51 0.16
CA GLY A 40 21.23 24.90 0.60
C GLY A 40 21.17 25.05 2.13
N MET A 41 20.35 24.25 2.79
CA MET A 41 20.27 24.15 4.26
C MET A 41 21.55 23.58 4.87
N ALA A 42 22.21 22.61 4.21
CA ALA A 42 23.49 22.08 4.68
C ALA A 42 24.60 23.15 4.63
N LEU A 43 24.74 23.86 3.50
CA LEU A 43 25.67 25.00 3.40
C LEU A 43 25.38 26.09 4.44
N PHE A 44 24.10 26.43 4.63
CA PHE A 44 23.68 27.39 5.65
C PHE A 44 24.09 26.95 7.06
N ALA A 45 23.88 25.68 7.41
CA ALA A 45 24.25 25.14 8.71
C ALA A 45 25.78 25.04 8.90
N GLU A 46 26.53 24.65 7.86
CA GLU A 46 28.01 24.68 7.85
C GLU A 46 28.54 26.11 8.08
N ARG A 47 27.94 27.11 7.41
CA ARG A 47 28.33 28.52 7.57
C ARG A 47 27.95 29.12 8.92
N VAL A 48 26.81 28.75 9.50
CA VAL A 48 26.43 29.18 10.86
C VAL A 48 27.39 28.60 11.91
N ALA A 49 27.84 27.36 11.73
CA ALA A 49 28.85 26.70 12.54
C ALA A 49 30.25 27.37 12.43
N GLU A 50 30.69 27.67 11.20
CA GLU A 50 31.93 28.41 10.90
C GLU A 50 31.93 29.79 11.57
N VAL A 51 30.90 30.61 11.33
CA VAL A 51 30.78 31.97 11.89
C VAL A 51 30.75 31.94 13.41
N TYR A 52 30.04 31.00 14.02
CA TYR A 52 30.05 30.83 15.47
C TYR A 52 31.46 30.51 16.01
N SER A 53 32.19 29.61 15.34
CA SER A 53 33.52 29.16 15.78
C SER A 53 34.49 30.35 15.83
N HIS A 54 34.60 31.11 14.74
CA HIS A 54 35.42 32.32 14.69
C HIS A 54 35.05 33.34 15.79
N LEU A 55 33.76 33.63 15.97
CA LEU A 55 33.29 34.56 17.00
C LEU A 55 33.55 34.04 18.43
N SER A 56 33.52 32.72 18.66
CA SER A 56 33.83 32.10 19.95
C SER A 56 35.32 32.09 20.29
N GLU A 57 36.18 32.12 19.26
CA GLU A 57 37.63 32.15 19.35
C GLU A 57 38.20 33.59 19.33
N GLY A 58 37.33 34.60 19.15
CA GLY A 58 37.73 36.01 19.00
C GLY A 58 38.43 36.33 17.67
N SER A 59 38.36 35.43 16.68
CA SER A 59 39.04 35.59 15.38
C SER A 59 38.13 36.23 14.33
N GLN A 60 38.75 36.83 13.30
CA GLN A 60 38.01 37.50 12.24
C GLN A 60 37.22 36.48 11.38
N VAL A 61 35.91 36.70 11.27
CA VAL A 61 35.04 35.90 10.40
C VAL A 61 35.40 36.13 8.93
N PRO A 62 35.80 35.10 8.15
CA PRO A 62 36.10 35.25 6.73
C PRO A 62 34.81 35.45 5.91
N PRO A 63 34.86 36.03 4.69
CA PRO A 63 33.69 36.08 3.80
C PRO A 63 33.22 34.66 3.42
N SER A 64 31.93 34.47 3.11
CA SER A 64 31.35 33.13 2.88
C SER A 64 31.76 32.46 1.56
N GLY A 65 32.39 33.19 0.63
CA GLY A 65 32.72 32.70 -0.71
C GLY A 65 31.50 32.36 -1.60
N TRP A 66 30.28 32.64 -1.15
CA TRP A 66 29.06 32.30 -1.87
C TRP A 66 28.79 33.24 -3.05
N SER A 67 28.41 32.67 -4.20
CA SER A 67 27.98 33.44 -5.36
C SER A 67 26.52 33.89 -5.22
N GLY A 68 26.18 35.06 -5.76
CA GLY A 68 24.81 35.57 -5.70
C GLY A 68 23.82 34.73 -6.50
N LEU A 69 22.53 34.78 -6.14
CA LEU A 69 21.43 34.04 -6.80
C LEU A 69 21.35 34.31 -8.32
N ARG A 70 21.79 35.49 -8.78
CA ARG A 70 21.95 35.86 -10.19
C ARG A 70 22.70 34.79 -11.00
N THR A 71 23.83 34.32 -10.47
CA THR A 71 24.68 33.25 -11.05
C THR A 71 23.87 32.00 -11.40
N LEU A 72 22.94 31.60 -10.52
CA LEU A 72 22.10 30.43 -10.73
C LEU A 72 20.96 30.70 -11.73
N VAL A 73 20.35 31.89 -11.68
CA VAL A 73 19.31 32.30 -12.65
C VAL A 73 19.87 32.30 -14.06
N ASP A 74 21.08 32.79 -14.26
CA ASP A 74 21.66 32.92 -15.59
C ASP A 74 22.27 31.59 -16.09
N ALA A 75 22.79 30.73 -15.21
CA ALA A 75 23.14 29.35 -15.55
C ALA A 75 21.92 28.49 -15.95
N GLU A 76 20.76 28.72 -15.34
CA GLU A 76 19.49 28.05 -15.69
C GLU A 76 18.92 28.59 -17.02
N LYS A 77 19.06 29.88 -17.32
CA LYS A 77 18.74 30.42 -18.66
C LYS A 77 19.63 29.82 -19.74
N ALA A 78 20.95 29.82 -19.52
CA ALA A 78 21.93 29.27 -20.46
C ALA A 78 21.66 27.78 -20.74
N TYR A 79 21.31 27.01 -19.71
CA TYR A 79 20.88 25.62 -19.85
C TYR A 79 19.66 25.48 -20.77
N ARG A 80 18.57 26.23 -20.50
CA ARG A 80 17.30 26.14 -21.26
C ARG A 80 17.40 26.58 -22.73
N GLY A 81 18.45 27.31 -23.09
CA GLY A 81 18.77 27.70 -24.47
C GLY A 81 19.85 26.86 -25.14
N SER A 82 20.21 25.69 -24.57
CA SER A 82 21.31 24.85 -25.05
C SER A 82 20.85 23.49 -25.57
N ALA A 83 21.59 22.93 -26.53
CA ALA A 83 21.36 21.58 -27.03
C ALA A 83 21.49 20.49 -25.94
N GLU A 84 22.18 20.77 -24.81
CA GLU A 84 22.22 19.89 -23.65
C GLU A 84 20.82 19.66 -23.06
N HIS A 85 20.01 20.73 -22.94
CA HIS A 85 18.64 20.65 -22.42
C HIS A 85 17.73 19.80 -23.30
N ASP A 86 17.85 19.94 -24.63
CA ASP A 86 16.98 19.22 -25.56
C ASP A 86 17.39 17.74 -25.67
N ALA A 87 18.69 17.45 -25.68
CA ALA A 87 19.22 16.09 -25.60
C ALA A 87 18.85 15.40 -24.27
N ASP A 88 18.88 16.11 -23.14
CA ASP A 88 18.35 15.65 -21.86
C ASP A 88 16.85 15.32 -21.96
N GLY A 89 16.07 16.20 -22.60
CA GLY A 89 14.63 16.03 -22.82
C GLY A 89 14.31 14.77 -23.63
N ASP A 90 14.97 14.57 -24.78
CA ASP A 90 14.81 13.36 -25.59
C ASP A 90 15.28 12.10 -24.85
N ARG A 91 16.37 12.21 -24.07
CA ARG A 91 16.84 11.10 -23.24
C ARG A 91 15.80 10.69 -22.19
N TRP A 92 15.12 11.66 -21.57
CA TRP A 92 14.06 11.38 -20.60
C TRP A 92 12.79 10.83 -21.26
N ARG A 93 12.32 11.44 -22.36
CA ARG A 93 11.17 10.95 -23.14
C ARG A 93 11.41 9.52 -23.63
N GLY A 94 12.59 9.23 -24.17
CA GLY A 94 13.01 7.88 -24.59
C GLY A 94 13.10 6.89 -23.41
N ARG A 95 13.66 7.29 -22.26
CA ARG A 95 13.75 6.41 -21.08
C ARG A 95 12.39 6.05 -20.48
N LEU A 96 11.39 6.91 -20.69
CA LEU A 96 10.02 6.76 -20.16
C LEU A 96 9.00 6.38 -21.24
N ALA A 97 9.44 6.07 -22.46
CA ALA A 97 8.58 5.51 -23.49
C ALA A 97 7.77 4.30 -22.95
N GLY A 98 6.46 4.31 -23.24
CA GLY A 98 5.49 3.34 -22.73
C GLY A 98 5.00 3.55 -21.29
N ARG A 99 5.41 4.62 -20.58
CA ARG A 99 4.93 4.95 -19.21
C ARG A 99 4.12 6.25 -19.19
N SER A 100 2.78 6.13 -19.26
CA SER A 100 1.83 7.24 -18.99
C SER A 100 1.23 7.20 -17.58
N HIS A 101 1.49 6.13 -16.80
CA HIS A 101 1.03 6.03 -15.42
C HIS A 101 2.12 5.49 -14.48
N PHE A 102 2.16 6.09 -13.28
CA PHE A 102 3.03 5.70 -12.18
C PHE A 102 2.17 5.16 -11.04
N PRO A 103 2.28 3.86 -10.69
CA PRO A 103 1.43 3.26 -9.67
C PRO A 103 1.66 3.91 -8.31
N ALA A 104 0.57 4.19 -7.59
CA ALA A 104 0.63 4.47 -6.17
C ALA A 104 0.79 3.15 -5.39
N LEU A 105 1.50 3.17 -4.25
CA LEU A 105 1.53 2.04 -3.32
C LEU A 105 0.31 2.01 -2.38
N GLY A 106 -0.45 3.10 -2.31
CA GLY A 106 -1.66 3.23 -1.49
C GLY A 106 -2.95 2.83 -2.21
N ALA A 107 -4.08 3.24 -1.64
CA ALA A 107 -5.43 2.98 -2.20
C ALA A 107 -5.71 3.68 -3.55
N GLY A 108 -4.84 4.60 -3.98
CA GLY A 108 -4.88 5.31 -5.25
C GLY A 108 -4.00 6.57 -5.23
N PRO A 109 -3.89 7.29 -6.35
CA PRO A 109 -3.31 8.63 -6.37
C PRO A 109 -4.00 9.59 -5.40
N ALA A 110 -3.23 10.51 -4.81
CA ALA A 110 -3.74 11.62 -4.02
C ALA A 110 -2.74 12.77 -4.02
N ALA A 111 -3.24 14.01 -3.90
CA ALA A 111 -2.41 15.17 -3.61
C ALA A 111 -1.73 15.05 -2.23
N ALA A 112 -0.59 15.72 -2.04
CA ALA A 112 0.06 15.85 -0.74
C ALA A 112 -0.90 16.46 0.31
N SER A 113 -0.92 15.87 1.50
CA SER A 113 -1.56 16.41 2.70
C SER A 113 -0.58 17.31 3.46
N ASP A 114 -1.06 18.28 4.25
CA ASP A 114 -0.23 19.19 5.08
C ASP A 114 0.73 18.46 6.04
N ARG A 115 0.40 17.19 6.34
CA ARG A 115 1.17 16.27 7.18
C ARG A 115 1.23 14.88 6.54
N SER A 116 2.31 14.16 6.83
CA SER A 116 2.44 12.72 6.57
C SER A 116 2.33 11.91 7.86
N LEU A 117 1.84 10.67 7.76
CA LEU A 117 2.09 9.65 8.76
C LEU A 117 3.59 9.32 8.72
N ARG A 118 4.26 9.16 9.87
CA ARG A 118 5.70 8.85 9.94
C ARG A 118 5.94 7.65 10.84
N THR A 119 6.78 6.71 10.40
CA THR A 119 7.38 5.65 11.21
C THR A 119 8.90 5.69 11.08
N SER A 120 9.61 5.49 12.19
CA SER A 120 11.08 5.48 12.24
C SER A 120 11.61 4.10 12.68
N ARG A 121 12.69 3.65 12.06
CA ARG A 121 13.49 2.49 12.49
C ARG A 121 14.97 2.88 12.58
N GLY A 122 15.61 2.58 13.72
CA GLY A 122 17.06 2.66 13.88
C GLY A 122 17.70 1.33 13.46
N VAL A 123 18.80 1.41 12.72
CA VAL A 123 19.67 0.29 12.35
C VAL A 123 20.96 0.45 13.17
N PRO A 124 21.23 -0.43 14.16
CA PRO A 124 22.39 -0.33 15.05
C PRO A 124 23.73 -0.45 14.32
N VAL A 125 24.82 -0.01 14.97
CA VAL A 125 26.17 0.05 14.39
C VAL A 125 26.64 -1.29 13.81
N ALA A 126 26.37 -2.41 14.50
CA ALA A 126 26.71 -3.74 13.99
C ALA A 126 25.96 -4.07 12.69
N GLU A 127 24.65 -3.83 12.64
CA GLU A 127 23.82 -4.12 11.46
C GLU A 127 24.15 -3.18 10.28
N PHE A 128 24.44 -1.90 10.55
CA PHE A 128 24.88 -0.99 9.48
C PHE A 128 26.29 -1.34 8.99
N THR A 129 27.13 -1.96 9.82
CA THR A 129 28.43 -2.49 9.41
C THR A 129 28.26 -3.74 8.54
N GLU A 130 27.45 -4.71 8.95
CA GLU A 130 27.05 -5.83 8.09
C GLU A 130 26.51 -5.38 6.72
N LEU A 131 25.67 -4.35 6.68
CA LEU A 131 25.13 -3.79 5.44
C LEU A 131 26.22 -3.14 4.56
N ARG A 132 27.18 -2.43 5.16
CA ARG A 132 28.32 -1.84 4.45
C ARG A 132 29.26 -2.92 3.91
N ASP A 133 29.47 -4.01 4.64
CA ASP A 133 30.34 -5.12 4.23
C ASP A 133 29.66 -6.05 3.21
N GLY A 134 28.36 -6.28 3.33
CA GLY A 134 27.55 -6.91 2.28
C GLY A 134 27.59 -6.12 0.97
N ALA A 135 27.47 -4.79 1.06
CA ALA A 135 27.64 -3.93 -0.11
C ALA A 135 29.04 -4.06 -0.73
N ARG A 136 30.11 -4.03 0.10
CA ARG A 136 31.50 -4.22 -0.34
C ARG A 136 31.70 -5.55 -1.06
N ARG A 137 31.27 -6.69 -0.47
CA ARG A 137 31.37 -8.03 -1.08
C ARG A 137 30.69 -8.10 -2.45
N LEU A 138 29.56 -7.42 -2.62
CA LEU A 138 28.82 -7.39 -3.88
C LEU A 138 29.43 -6.45 -4.94
N GLY A 139 30.37 -5.57 -4.59
CA GLY A 139 30.94 -4.54 -5.49
C GLY A 139 30.19 -3.18 -5.47
N HIS A 140 29.36 -2.95 -4.46
CA HIS A 140 28.43 -1.81 -4.40
C HIS A 140 28.61 -0.96 -3.11
N ARG A 141 27.92 0.18 -3.06
CA ARG A 141 27.76 0.98 -1.83
C ARG A 141 26.42 0.64 -1.19
N TRP A 142 26.32 0.74 0.15
CA TRP A 142 25.09 0.41 0.90
C TRP A 142 23.84 1.13 0.36
N THR A 143 24.03 2.33 -0.19
CA THR A 143 22.99 3.13 -0.83
C THR A 143 22.34 2.42 -2.01
N ARG A 144 23.09 1.65 -2.80
CA ARG A 144 22.57 0.83 -3.91
C ARG A 144 21.75 -0.36 -3.39
N LEU A 145 22.17 -0.97 -2.27
CA LEU A 145 21.41 -2.06 -1.62
C LEU A 145 20.09 -1.53 -1.05
N PHE A 146 20.07 -0.33 -0.47
CA PHE A 146 18.85 0.34 -0.05
C PHE A 146 17.92 0.63 -1.24
N THR A 147 18.45 1.17 -2.35
CA THR A 147 17.69 1.37 -3.60
C THR A 147 17.07 0.07 -4.12
N ALA A 148 17.86 -1.01 -4.22
CA ALA A 148 17.38 -2.31 -4.69
C ALA A 148 16.34 -2.94 -3.74
N ALA A 149 16.55 -2.83 -2.41
CA ALA A 149 15.59 -3.31 -1.43
C ALA A 149 14.24 -2.58 -1.52
N THR A 150 14.25 -1.27 -1.74
CA THR A 150 13.03 -0.49 -1.98
C THR A 150 12.35 -0.92 -3.29
N ALA A 151 13.10 -1.08 -4.39
CA ALA A 151 12.54 -1.55 -5.65
C ALA A 151 11.91 -2.97 -5.54
N ILE A 152 12.57 -3.90 -4.85
CA ILE A 152 12.05 -5.25 -4.56
C ILE A 152 10.76 -5.18 -3.73
N LEU A 153 10.69 -4.28 -2.73
CA LEU A 153 9.49 -4.10 -1.91
C LEU A 153 8.34 -3.46 -2.71
N SER A 154 8.60 -2.43 -3.51
CA SER A 154 7.61 -1.82 -4.42
C SER A 154 7.08 -2.82 -5.44
N HIS A 155 7.94 -3.68 -6.01
CA HIS A 155 7.52 -4.80 -6.85
C HIS A 155 6.58 -5.75 -6.10
N ALA A 156 6.95 -6.17 -4.88
CA ALA A 156 6.13 -7.09 -4.08
C ALA A 156 4.80 -6.48 -3.59
N MET A 157 4.68 -5.16 -3.51
CA MET A 157 3.44 -4.45 -3.16
C MET A 157 2.50 -4.22 -4.35
N THR A 158 3.04 -4.02 -5.57
CA THR A 158 2.26 -3.67 -6.78
C THR A 158 2.06 -4.84 -7.74
N GLY A 159 2.98 -5.80 -7.76
CA GLY A 159 3.15 -6.77 -8.85
C GLY A 159 3.85 -6.18 -10.09
N ASP A 160 4.09 -4.87 -10.17
CA ASP A 160 4.73 -4.22 -11.31
C ASP A 160 6.21 -4.62 -11.39
N ARG A 161 6.63 -5.10 -12.57
CA ARG A 161 7.98 -5.58 -12.86
C ARG A 161 8.93 -4.50 -13.39
N ASP A 162 8.41 -3.31 -13.67
CA ASP A 162 9.12 -2.15 -14.19
C ASP A 162 8.88 -0.97 -13.23
N VAL A 163 9.50 -1.06 -12.05
CA VAL A 163 9.26 -0.16 -10.91
C VAL A 163 9.82 1.22 -11.22
N VAL A 164 9.04 2.27 -10.94
CA VAL A 164 9.52 3.65 -10.98
C VAL A 164 9.50 4.23 -9.57
N LEU A 165 10.64 4.72 -9.11
CA LEU A 165 10.81 5.48 -7.87
C LEU A 165 11.10 6.94 -8.21
N SER A 166 10.81 7.85 -7.29
CA SER A 166 11.09 9.28 -7.42
C SER A 166 12.36 9.64 -6.66
N LEU A 167 13.42 10.03 -7.36
CA LEU A 167 14.73 10.33 -6.79
C LEU A 167 14.96 11.85 -6.72
N PRO A 168 15.08 12.45 -5.51
CA PRO A 168 15.56 13.81 -5.36
C PRO A 168 17.03 13.92 -5.77
N VAL A 169 17.34 14.93 -6.59
CA VAL A 169 18.69 15.27 -7.07
C VAL A 169 18.92 16.77 -6.98
N ALA A 170 20.18 17.21 -7.06
CA ALA A 170 20.55 18.61 -6.81
C ALA A 170 20.21 19.57 -7.97
N GLY A 171 19.87 19.04 -9.16
CA GLY A 171 19.35 19.82 -10.29
C GLY A 171 20.39 20.68 -11.04
N ARG A 172 21.65 20.69 -10.62
CA ARG A 172 22.71 21.58 -11.14
C ARG A 172 24.11 20.94 -11.04
N SER A 173 25.12 21.61 -11.62
CA SER A 173 26.52 21.18 -11.53
C SER A 173 27.03 21.18 -10.08
N ALA A 174 27.95 20.27 -9.76
CA ALA A 174 28.47 20.09 -8.40
C ALA A 174 29.21 21.34 -7.85
N GLU A 175 29.67 22.22 -8.74
CA GLU A 175 30.20 23.53 -8.41
C GLU A 175 29.11 24.45 -7.87
N LEU A 176 28.07 24.71 -8.69
CA LEU A 176 26.93 25.55 -8.29
C LEU A 176 26.24 25.02 -7.03
N VAL A 177 26.17 23.70 -6.82
CA VAL A 177 25.67 23.10 -5.56
C VAL A 177 26.38 23.62 -4.33
N ARG A 178 27.69 23.89 -4.42
CA ARG A 178 28.54 24.30 -3.28
C ARG A 178 28.63 25.82 -3.11
N SER A 179 28.51 26.60 -4.19
CA SER A 179 28.70 28.05 -4.15
C SER A 179 27.41 28.86 -3.92
N VAL A 180 26.21 28.29 -4.13
CA VAL A 180 24.94 29.02 -3.99
C VAL A 180 23.94 28.27 -3.11
N PRO A 181 23.72 28.67 -1.85
CA PRO A 181 22.58 28.20 -1.05
C PRO A 181 21.27 28.70 -1.66
N ALA A 182 20.48 27.78 -2.22
CA ALA A 182 19.21 28.10 -2.91
C ALA A 182 18.28 26.86 -2.92
N MET A 183 17.02 27.05 -3.34
CA MET A 183 16.15 25.95 -3.77
C MET A 183 16.48 25.55 -5.20
N THR A 184 17.02 24.35 -5.36
CA THR A 184 17.54 23.84 -6.64
C THR A 184 17.15 22.40 -6.91
N ALA A 185 16.80 21.67 -5.84
CA ALA A 185 16.31 20.31 -5.88
C ALA A 185 15.32 20.07 -7.02
N ASN A 186 15.55 18.95 -7.69
CA ASN A 186 14.74 18.40 -8.75
C ASN A 186 14.36 16.98 -8.34
N VAL A 187 13.24 16.46 -8.80
CA VAL A 187 12.83 15.06 -8.53
C VAL A 187 12.62 14.38 -9.86
N LEU A 188 13.32 13.28 -10.08
CA LEU A 188 13.37 12.59 -11.37
C LEU A 188 13.08 11.09 -11.22
N PRO A 189 12.54 10.43 -12.26
CA PRO A 189 12.19 9.02 -12.19
C PRO A 189 13.44 8.13 -12.25
N LEU A 190 13.53 7.21 -11.31
CA LEU A 190 14.47 6.09 -11.28
C LEU A 190 13.70 4.82 -11.67
N ARG A 191 13.79 4.44 -12.95
CA ARG A 191 13.09 3.27 -13.53
C ARG A 191 13.97 2.02 -13.40
N LEU A 192 13.45 0.94 -12.83
CA LEU A 192 14.20 -0.27 -12.46
C LEU A 192 13.40 -1.55 -12.78
N ARG A 193 14.01 -2.47 -13.52
CA ARG A 193 13.37 -3.69 -14.03
C ARG A 193 13.53 -4.87 -13.05
N VAL A 194 12.70 -4.88 -12.01
CA VAL A 194 12.65 -6.00 -11.05
C VAL A 194 12.11 -7.26 -11.70
N ASP A 195 13.00 -8.20 -12.05
CA ASP A 195 12.62 -9.51 -12.56
C ASP A 195 12.95 -10.65 -11.56
N PRO A 196 11.97 -11.43 -11.08
CA PRO A 196 12.20 -12.46 -10.07
C PRO A 196 13.24 -13.54 -10.46
N ALA A 197 13.51 -13.74 -11.76
CA ALA A 197 14.52 -14.68 -12.24
C ALA A 197 15.92 -14.07 -12.38
N ALA A 198 16.06 -12.74 -12.36
CA ALA A 198 17.36 -12.07 -12.35
C ALA A 198 18.08 -12.27 -11.00
N SER A 199 19.39 -12.06 -10.98
CA SER A 199 20.19 -12.13 -9.75
C SER A 199 20.25 -10.78 -9.00
N VAL A 200 20.60 -10.84 -7.70
CA VAL A 200 20.86 -9.67 -6.86
C VAL A 200 21.93 -8.76 -7.48
N GLY A 201 23.02 -9.33 -7.99
CA GLY A 201 24.08 -8.60 -8.68
C GLY A 201 23.57 -7.81 -9.88
N ARG A 202 22.78 -8.44 -10.76
CA ARG A 202 22.21 -7.78 -11.94
C ARG A 202 21.35 -6.56 -11.58
N LEU A 203 20.51 -6.67 -10.55
CA LEU A 203 19.72 -5.52 -10.08
C LEU A 203 20.59 -4.41 -9.47
N LEU A 204 21.67 -4.76 -8.77
CA LEU A 204 22.58 -3.79 -8.18
C LEU A 204 23.46 -3.07 -9.22
N ASP A 205 23.77 -3.73 -10.33
CA ASP A 205 24.42 -3.14 -11.50
C ASP A 205 23.47 -2.21 -12.26
N GLU A 206 22.22 -2.63 -12.53
CA GLU A 206 21.19 -1.77 -13.12
C GLU A 206 20.92 -0.52 -12.25
N VAL A 207 20.78 -0.69 -10.94
CA VAL A 207 20.71 0.42 -9.98
C VAL A 207 21.94 1.33 -10.07
N ALA A 208 23.14 0.79 -10.27
CA ALA A 208 24.35 1.60 -10.43
C ALA A 208 24.37 2.37 -11.77
N GLU A 209 23.82 1.80 -12.85
CA GLU A 209 23.68 2.42 -14.18
C GLU A 209 22.63 3.53 -14.18
N GLU A 210 21.44 3.24 -13.68
CA GLU A 210 20.34 4.21 -13.66
C GLU A 210 20.65 5.38 -12.73
N LEU A 211 21.25 5.15 -11.56
CA LEU A 211 21.76 6.24 -10.71
C LEU A 211 22.87 7.07 -11.39
N ARG A 212 23.62 6.52 -12.37
CA ARG A 212 24.56 7.29 -13.19
C ARG A 212 23.85 8.05 -14.31
N ALA A 213 22.84 7.46 -14.94
CA ALA A 213 22.02 8.11 -15.97
C ALA A 213 21.25 9.32 -15.40
N VAL A 214 20.49 9.12 -14.32
CA VAL A 214 19.71 10.20 -13.68
C VAL A 214 20.61 11.37 -13.27
N ARG A 215 21.84 11.11 -12.78
CA ARG A 215 22.79 12.17 -12.40
C ARG A 215 23.41 12.93 -13.58
N ARG A 216 23.51 12.34 -14.77
CA ARG A 216 23.95 13.06 -15.98
C ARG A 216 22.86 14.03 -16.41
N HIS A 217 21.65 13.52 -16.59
CA HIS A 217 20.51 14.26 -17.12
C HIS A 217 19.70 14.99 -16.02
N GLN A 218 20.37 15.42 -14.94
CA GLN A 218 19.70 15.82 -13.70
C GLN A 218 19.12 17.24 -13.71
N ARG A 219 19.52 18.04 -14.71
CA ARG A 219 19.15 19.46 -14.85
C ARG A 219 17.74 19.60 -15.43
N TYR A 220 17.33 18.67 -16.30
CA TYR A 220 15.99 18.65 -16.88
C TYR A 220 14.88 18.54 -15.82
N ARG A 221 13.95 19.50 -15.79
CA ARG A 221 12.95 19.60 -14.72
C ARG A 221 11.92 18.46 -14.76
N GLY A 222 11.77 17.74 -13.65
CA GLY A 222 10.75 16.70 -13.51
C GLY A 222 9.32 17.24 -13.69
N GLU A 223 9.07 18.50 -13.33
CA GLU A 223 7.79 19.17 -13.51
C GLU A 223 7.52 19.55 -14.98
N ARG A 224 8.57 19.65 -15.82
CA ARG A 224 8.44 19.76 -17.28
C ARG A 224 8.15 18.38 -17.87
N LEU A 225 8.96 17.39 -17.50
CA LEU A 225 8.84 16.00 -17.96
C LEU A 225 7.46 15.38 -17.68
N ARG A 226 6.83 15.65 -16.53
CA ARG A 226 5.45 15.19 -16.27
C ARG A 226 4.41 15.78 -17.22
N ARG A 227 4.57 17.05 -17.62
CA ARG A 227 3.66 17.71 -18.57
C ARG A 227 3.86 17.21 -19.99
N GLU A 228 5.11 16.94 -20.39
CA GLU A 228 5.44 16.39 -21.73
C GLU A 228 5.08 14.91 -21.91
N MET A 229 4.64 14.21 -20.86
CA MET A 229 4.18 12.81 -20.91
C MET A 229 2.66 12.67 -20.66
N ASP A 230 1.91 13.78 -20.69
CA ASP A 230 0.48 13.82 -20.37
C ASP A 230 0.11 13.09 -19.07
N CYS A 231 0.97 13.21 -18.04
CA CYS A 231 0.71 12.62 -16.72
C CYS A 231 -0.63 13.15 -16.17
N PRO A 232 -1.51 12.28 -15.66
CA PRO A 232 -2.77 12.72 -15.06
C PRO A 232 -2.54 13.75 -13.95
N ASP A 233 -3.35 14.82 -13.97
CA ASP A 233 -3.42 15.79 -12.86
C ASP A 233 -4.22 15.18 -11.69
N ASP A 234 -3.63 14.15 -11.09
CA ASP A 234 -4.13 13.44 -9.92
C ASP A 234 -3.61 14.03 -8.60
N GLY A 235 -3.14 15.29 -8.66
CA GLY A 235 -2.55 16.04 -7.55
C GLY A 235 -1.10 15.68 -7.23
N ARG A 236 -0.52 14.64 -7.87
CA ARG A 236 0.87 14.23 -7.66
C ARG A 236 1.86 15.03 -8.53
N ARG A 237 2.97 15.43 -7.93
CA ARG A 237 4.13 16.07 -8.56
C ARG A 237 5.24 15.07 -8.86
N PHE A 238 5.19 13.87 -8.31
CA PHE A 238 6.24 12.85 -8.41
C PHE A 238 5.85 11.60 -9.23
N PHE A 239 6.84 10.77 -9.57
CA PHE A 239 6.77 9.63 -10.49
C PHE A 239 6.50 8.29 -9.78
N GLY A 240 5.87 8.32 -8.61
CA GLY A 240 5.79 7.18 -7.69
C GLY A 240 6.55 7.43 -6.38
N PRO A 241 6.80 6.39 -5.57
CA PRO A 241 7.34 6.52 -4.22
C PRO A 241 8.70 7.24 -4.16
N VAL A 242 8.89 8.14 -3.20
CA VAL A 242 10.14 8.89 -3.07
C VAL A 242 11.22 8.01 -2.45
N LEU A 243 12.43 8.03 -3.00
CA LEU A 243 13.62 7.41 -2.43
C LEU A 243 14.66 8.50 -2.17
N ASN A 244 14.95 8.80 -0.91
CA ASN A 244 15.89 9.85 -0.53
C ASN A 244 16.98 9.29 0.41
N ILE A 245 18.24 9.61 0.11
CA ILE A 245 19.40 9.11 0.85
C ILE A 245 20.25 10.32 1.24
N GLN A 246 20.25 10.64 2.54
CA GLN A 246 20.97 11.76 3.10
C GLN A 246 22.18 11.24 3.88
N ARG A 247 23.35 11.80 3.58
CA ARG A 247 24.62 11.45 4.23
C ARG A 247 25.25 12.72 4.78
N PHE A 248 25.43 12.78 6.09
CA PHE A 248 26.06 13.90 6.78
C PHE A 248 27.52 13.54 7.07
N ASP A 249 28.32 13.48 6.01
CA ASP A 249 29.71 12.98 6.03
C ASP A 249 30.69 13.85 6.85
N ARG A 250 30.24 15.04 7.31
CA ARG A 250 30.99 15.95 8.17
C ARG A 250 30.13 16.35 9.37
N PRO A 251 30.62 16.20 10.62
CA PRO A 251 29.95 16.77 11.79
C PRO A 251 30.04 18.30 11.76
N LEU A 252 28.95 18.98 12.11
CA LEU A 252 28.97 20.43 12.30
C LEU A 252 29.70 20.76 13.61
N ARG A 253 30.72 21.62 13.54
CA ARG A 253 31.50 22.07 14.71
C ARG A 253 31.20 23.52 15.06
N PHE A 254 30.94 23.76 16.34
CA PHE A 254 30.66 25.06 16.92
C PHE A 254 31.75 25.32 17.97
N GLY A 255 32.89 25.83 17.51
CA GLY A 255 34.15 25.77 18.26
C GLY A 255 34.52 24.32 18.59
N SER A 256 34.75 24.04 19.88
CA SER A 256 35.00 22.68 20.38
C SER A 256 33.76 21.75 20.38
N LEU A 257 32.54 22.29 20.27
CA LEU A 257 31.30 21.52 20.35
C LEU A 257 30.96 20.85 19.02
N THR A 258 30.43 19.62 19.07
CA THR A 258 29.95 18.88 17.88
C THR A 258 28.43 18.75 17.89
N ALA A 259 27.77 19.22 16.83
CA ALA A 259 26.31 19.24 16.71
C ALA A 259 25.76 18.09 15.85
N THR A 260 24.67 17.46 16.31
CA THR A 260 23.97 16.38 15.59
C THR A 260 22.75 16.92 14.82
N VAL A 261 22.78 16.87 13.49
CA VAL A 261 21.67 17.34 12.63
C VAL A 261 20.44 16.43 12.74
N ARG A 262 19.27 17.03 13.04
CA ARG A 262 17.98 16.33 13.15
C ARG A 262 16.89 17.01 12.31
N ASN A 263 16.61 16.45 11.14
CA ASN A 263 15.52 16.92 10.27
C ASN A 263 14.16 16.63 10.93
N LEU A 264 13.44 17.68 11.29
CA LEU A 264 12.15 17.55 11.99
C LEU A 264 11.01 17.19 11.03
N GLN A 265 10.94 17.86 9.88
CA GLN A 265 9.92 17.66 8.85
C GLN A 265 10.58 17.50 7.48
N ALA A 266 10.05 16.58 6.67
CA ALA A 266 10.36 16.46 5.25
C ALA A 266 9.25 17.13 4.42
N PRO A 267 9.45 17.39 3.11
CA PRO A 267 8.33 17.69 2.21
C PRO A 267 7.25 16.61 2.35
N PRO A 268 5.95 16.96 2.49
CA PRO A 268 4.92 15.96 2.72
C PRO A 268 4.83 14.95 1.57
N SER A 269 4.73 13.67 1.92
CA SER A 269 4.60 12.58 0.95
C SER A 269 3.26 12.67 0.21
N GLU A 270 3.28 12.34 -1.09
CA GLU A 270 2.09 12.18 -1.96
C GLU A 270 1.59 10.73 -1.98
N ASP A 271 2.50 9.78 -1.75
CA ASP A 271 2.26 8.34 -1.63
C ASP A 271 3.13 7.82 -0.47
N LEU A 272 4.07 6.89 -0.70
CA LEU A 272 5.13 6.54 0.26
C LEU A 272 6.46 7.26 -0.06
N SER A 273 7.21 7.59 0.99
CA SER A 273 8.54 8.16 0.91
C SER A 273 9.51 7.42 1.85
N PHE A 274 10.62 6.95 1.30
CA PHE A 274 11.64 6.15 1.96
C PHE A 274 12.91 7.00 2.17
N PHE A 275 13.22 7.34 3.41
CA PHE A 275 14.40 8.12 3.77
C PHE A 275 15.44 7.25 4.48
N ALA A 276 16.70 7.37 4.05
CA ALA A 276 17.86 6.80 4.73
C ALA A 276 18.80 7.93 5.17
N HIS A 277 19.09 8.01 6.47
CA HIS A 277 19.97 9.02 7.07
C HIS A 277 21.19 8.35 7.72
N ASP A 278 22.35 8.54 7.10
CA ASP A 278 23.69 8.17 7.59
C ASP A 278 24.33 9.45 8.17
N ARG A 279 24.61 9.47 9.47
CA ARG A 279 25.02 10.69 10.20
C ARG A 279 26.51 10.74 10.56
N GLY A 280 27.29 9.76 10.10
CA GLY A 280 28.67 9.58 10.57
C GLY A 280 28.79 9.02 12.01
N ASP A 281 27.69 8.90 12.75
CA ASP A 281 27.59 8.30 14.10
C ASP A 281 27.68 6.76 14.10
N GLY A 282 28.00 6.16 12.95
CA GLY A 282 28.06 4.71 12.75
C GLY A 282 26.69 4.02 12.71
N GLN A 283 25.58 4.75 12.86
CA GLN A 283 24.22 4.21 12.77
C GLN A 283 23.56 4.62 11.44
N LEU A 284 22.46 3.93 11.11
CA LEU A 284 21.60 4.30 9.99
C LEU A 284 20.17 4.48 10.51
N ARG A 285 19.56 5.64 10.25
CA ARG A 285 18.14 5.89 10.55
C ARG A 285 17.31 5.76 9.28
N LEU A 286 16.30 4.91 9.32
CA LEU A 286 15.31 4.75 8.26
C LEU A 286 14.01 5.42 8.70
N ASP A 287 13.59 6.45 7.98
CA ASP A 287 12.30 7.12 8.18
C ASP A 287 11.38 6.81 7.00
N PHE A 288 10.13 6.48 7.31
CA PHE A 288 9.09 6.10 6.36
C PHE A 288 7.93 7.07 6.52
N ASP A 289 7.67 7.87 5.48
CA ASP A 289 6.54 8.80 5.46
C ASP A 289 5.46 8.33 4.49
N ALA A 290 4.20 8.47 4.87
CA ALA A 290 3.05 8.13 4.04
C ALA A 290 2.01 9.24 4.00
N ASN A 291 1.35 9.42 2.86
CA ASN A 291 0.22 10.34 2.73
C ASN A 291 -1.03 9.74 3.41
N PRO A 292 -1.60 10.37 4.47
CA PRO A 292 -2.79 9.85 5.15
C PRO A 292 -4.06 9.82 4.28
N ALA A 293 -4.05 10.42 3.08
CA ALA A 293 -5.16 10.38 2.14
C ALA A 293 -5.30 9.03 1.39
N ASN A 294 -4.20 8.27 1.22
CA ASN A 294 -4.19 6.99 0.50
C ASN A 294 -3.46 5.84 1.24
N HIS A 295 -2.82 6.11 2.39
CA HIS A 295 -2.18 5.11 3.26
C HIS A 295 -2.75 5.11 4.69
N GLY A 296 -2.83 3.91 5.29
CA GLY A 296 -3.13 3.72 6.70
C GLY A 296 -1.90 3.31 7.52
N GLU A 297 -1.96 3.54 8.84
CA GLU A 297 -0.84 3.27 9.76
C GLU A 297 -0.40 1.80 9.76
N ASP A 298 -1.33 0.84 9.67
CA ASP A 298 -1.04 -0.60 9.53
C ASP A 298 -0.14 -0.92 8.31
N LEU A 299 -0.37 -0.24 7.19
CA LEU A 299 0.42 -0.42 5.96
C LEU A 299 1.82 0.16 6.15
N LEU A 300 1.91 1.37 6.71
CA LEU A 300 3.19 2.04 6.99
C LEU A 300 4.05 1.24 7.98
N ALA A 301 3.45 0.70 9.04
CA ALA A 301 4.12 -0.18 9.99
C ALA A 301 4.62 -1.46 9.31
N GLY A 302 3.79 -2.10 8.48
CA GLY A 302 4.20 -3.27 7.69
C GLY A 302 5.35 -2.97 6.72
N VAL A 303 5.35 -1.81 6.07
CA VAL A 303 6.44 -1.35 5.21
C VAL A 303 7.73 -1.10 6.01
N ALA A 304 7.62 -0.48 7.18
CA ALA A 304 8.75 -0.20 8.08
C ALA A 304 9.39 -1.48 8.67
N ASP A 305 8.65 -2.59 8.76
CA ASP A 305 9.19 -3.89 9.16
C ASP A 305 9.73 -4.71 7.97
N ARG A 306 9.10 -4.61 6.80
CA ARG A 306 9.51 -5.33 5.59
C ARG A 306 10.79 -4.76 4.97
N LEU A 307 10.97 -3.45 4.87
CA LEU A 307 12.15 -2.91 4.18
C LEU A 307 13.48 -3.29 4.87
N PRO A 308 13.63 -3.21 6.21
CA PRO A 308 14.82 -3.73 6.88
C PRO A 308 14.98 -5.25 6.71
N HIS A 309 13.88 -6.01 6.66
CA HIS A 309 13.95 -7.46 6.40
C HIS A 309 14.47 -7.78 4.99
N VAL A 310 14.03 -7.05 3.97
CA VAL A 310 14.54 -7.18 2.59
C VAL A 310 16.00 -6.71 2.51
N LEU A 311 16.33 -5.56 3.10
CA LEU A 311 17.68 -4.98 3.09
C LEU A 311 18.74 -5.92 3.69
N ARG A 312 18.43 -6.55 4.83
CA ARG A 312 19.29 -7.58 5.46
C ARG A 312 19.50 -8.80 4.56
N GLN A 313 18.47 -9.24 3.84
CA GLN A 313 18.59 -10.37 2.91
C GLN A 313 19.45 -10.01 1.69
N VAL A 314 19.25 -8.83 1.10
CA VAL A 314 20.09 -8.34 -0.02
C VAL A 314 21.56 -8.20 0.41
N ALA A 315 21.84 -7.72 1.63
CA ALA A 315 23.21 -7.60 2.16
C ALA A 315 23.89 -8.94 2.49
N ARG A 316 23.11 -10.01 2.70
CA ARG A 316 23.57 -11.37 3.02
C ARG A 316 23.41 -12.35 1.85
N ALA A 317 23.06 -11.86 0.67
CA ALA A 317 22.92 -12.65 -0.55
C ALA A 317 24.22 -12.64 -1.37
N GLU A 318 24.51 -13.77 -2.02
CA GLU A 318 25.57 -13.84 -3.04
C GLU A 318 25.13 -13.19 -4.35
N ARG A 319 26.10 -12.73 -5.17
CA ARG A 319 25.86 -11.98 -6.41
C ARG A 319 24.85 -12.67 -7.34
N ASP A 320 24.90 -13.99 -7.44
CA ASP A 320 24.04 -14.81 -8.32
C ASP A 320 22.73 -15.28 -7.69
N THR A 321 22.43 -14.86 -6.46
CA THR A 321 21.16 -15.19 -5.78
C THR A 321 19.97 -14.66 -6.58
N PRO A 322 19.02 -15.50 -7.04
CA PRO A 322 17.85 -15.02 -7.77
C PRO A 322 16.95 -14.15 -6.88
N LEU A 323 16.39 -13.07 -7.41
CA LEU A 323 15.53 -12.14 -6.65
C LEU A 323 14.30 -12.85 -6.03
N ALA A 324 13.79 -13.91 -6.65
CA ALA A 324 12.73 -14.76 -6.10
C ALA A 324 13.08 -15.46 -4.76
N ARG A 325 14.36 -15.51 -4.36
CA ARG A 325 14.78 -16.02 -3.03
C ARG A 325 14.72 -14.95 -1.93
N ILE A 326 14.59 -13.67 -2.27
CA ILE A 326 14.48 -12.57 -1.30
C ILE A 326 13.05 -12.52 -0.76
N ALA A 327 12.84 -12.96 0.48
CA ALA A 327 11.51 -13.04 1.07
C ALA A 327 11.03 -11.66 1.55
N THR A 328 10.06 -11.07 0.84
CA THR A 328 9.56 -9.72 1.14
C THR A 328 8.54 -9.67 2.28
N THR A 329 7.85 -10.79 2.55
CA THR A 329 7.11 -10.99 3.81
C THR A 329 8.07 -11.24 4.96
N THR A 330 7.76 -10.77 6.16
CA THR A 330 8.54 -11.11 7.37
C THR A 330 8.19 -12.51 7.90
N THR A 331 9.05 -13.05 8.78
CA THR A 331 8.76 -14.31 9.49
C THR A 331 7.50 -14.20 10.37
N GLY A 332 7.22 -13.04 10.97
CA GLY A 332 6.00 -12.80 11.73
C GLY A 332 4.75 -12.85 10.85
N GLU A 333 4.80 -12.21 9.67
CA GLU A 333 3.72 -12.26 8.68
C GLU A 333 3.49 -13.67 8.14
N ARG A 334 4.55 -14.43 7.82
CA ARG A 334 4.42 -15.84 7.41
C ARG A 334 3.74 -16.69 8.49
N ARG A 335 4.09 -16.51 9.76
CA ARG A 335 3.43 -17.21 10.89
C ARG A 335 1.94 -16.83 10.99
N ARG A 336 1.61 -15.53 10.89
CA ARG A 336 0.22 -15.03 10.90
C ARG A 336 -0.61 -15.57 9.72
N LEU A 337 -0.04 -15.57 8.52
CA LEU A 337 -0.68 -16.10 7.31
C LEU A 337 -0.89 -17.61 7.39
N ALA A 338 0.07 -18.37 7.93
CA ALA A 338 -0.09 -19.80 8.15
C ALA A 338 -1.24 -20.11 9.12
N ALA A 339 -1.31 -19.41 10.25
CA ALA A 339 -2.38 -19.57 11.24
C ALA A 339 -3.78 -19.19 10.70
N LEU A 340 -3.87 -18.23 9.79
CA LEU A 340 -5.11 -17.90 9.07
C LEU A 340 -5.46 -18.96 8.01
N GLY A 341 -4.46 -19.50 7.31
CA GLY A 341 -4.64 -20.42 6.18
C GLY A 341 -5.06 -21.84 6.55
N THR A 342 -4.78 -22.31 7.77
CA THR A 342 -5.18 -23.65 8.25
C THR A 342 -6.66 -23.72 8.65
N GLY A 343 -7.26 -22.59 9.03
CA GLY A 343 -8.58 -22.55 9.67
C GLY A 343 -8.61 -23.24 11.04
N ALA A 344 -9.80 -23.41 11.60
CA ALA A 344 -9.99 -24.18 12.82
C ALA A 344 -9.77 -25.69 12.53
N PRO A 345 -8.98 -26.43 13.35
CA PRO A 345 -8.86 -27.88 13.24
C PRO A 345 -10.23 -28.52 13.27
N THR A 346 -10.70 -28.98 12.11
CA THR A 346 -12.07 -29.48 12.01
C THR A 346 -12.11 -30.88 12.61
N PRO A 347 -12.91 -31.12 13.68
CA PRO A 347 -12.92 -32.42 14.36
C PRO A 347 -13.19 -33.56 13.39
N ALA A 348 -12.56 -34.71 13.64
CA ALA A 348 -12.73 -35.90 12.83
C ALA A 348 -14.22 -36.27 12.77
N ALA A 349 -14.86 -35.92 11.65
CA ALA A 349 -16.30 -36.11 11.50
C ALA A 349 -16.63 -37.62 11.62
N PRO A 350 -17.68 -38.00 12.38
CA PRO A 350 -18.05 -39.40 12.58
C PRO A 350 -18.21 -40.13 11.25
N ALA A 351 -18.05 -41.46 11.27
CA ALA A 351 -17.81 -42.28 10.08
C ALA A 351 -18.85 -42.09 8.94
N GLU A 352 -20.07 -41.71 9.31
CA GLU A 352 -21.21 -41.28 8.50
C GLU A 352 -20.89 -40.61 7.16
N THR A 353 -21.62 -41.05 6.14
CA THR A 353 -21.86 -40.32 4.88
C THR A 353 -23.16 -39.52 4.97
N ALA A 354 -23.44 -38.70 3.95
CA ALA A 354 -24.75 -38.07 3.78
C ALA A 354 -25.91 -39.08 3.62
N VAL A 355 -25.63 -40.31 3.17
CA VAL A 355 -26.64 -41.38 3.07
C VAL A 355 -26.98 -41.93 4.46
N ASP A 356 -25.97 -42.11 5.32
CA ASP A 356 -26.19 -42.61 6.69
C ASP A 356 -26.97 -41.61 7.53
N ARG A 357 -26.70 -40.30 7.37
CA ARG A 357 -27.51 -39.23 7.98
C ARG A 357 -28.93 -39.13 7.42
N PHE A 358 -29.11 -39.40 6.12
CA PHE A 358 -30.45 -39.48 5.54
C PHE A 358 -31.23 -40.65 6.12
N ALA A 359 -30.62 -41.86 6.16
CA ALA A 359 -31.23 -43.04 6.77
C ALA A 359 -31.54 -42.85 8.26
N ASP A 360 -30.68 -42.14 9.01
CA ASP A 360 -30.95 -41.79 10.41
C ASP A 360 -32.13 -40.83 10.55
N ARG A 361 -32.28 -39.85 9.64
CA ARG A 361 -33.46 -38.98 9.61
C ARG A 361 -34.74 -39.73 9.23
N VAL A 362 -34.66 -40.70 8.32
CA VAL A 362 -35.78 -41.60 7.96
C VAL A 362 -36.21 -42.45 9.17
N ARG A 363 -35.27 -42.95 9.98
CA ARG A 363 -35.60 -43.67 11.23
C ARG A 363 -36.25 -42.77 12.28
N ARG A 364 -35.68 -41.59 12.55
CA ARG A 364 -36.15 -40.69 13.64
C ARG A 364 -37.44 -39.94 13.32
N ALA A 365 -37.75 -39.69 12.05
CA ALA A 365 -38.89 -38.88 11.64
C ALA A 365 -39.43 -39.32 10.26
N PRO A 366 -39.90 -40.58 10.13
CA PRO A 366 -40.28 -41.16 8.83
C PRO A 366 -41.35 -40.33 8.10
N ASP A 367 -42.35 -39.83 8.82
CA ASP A 367 -43.53 -39.18 8.24
C ASP A 367 -43.42 -37.65 8.18
N ALA A 368 -42.28 -37.09 8.62
CA ALA A 368 -41.99 -35.68 8.40
C ALA A 368 -41.77 -35.41 6.90
N PHE A 369 -42.30 -34.30 6.38
CA PHE A 369 -42.06 -33.90 4.99
C PHE A 369 -40.56 -33.63 4.75
N ALA A 370 -40.01 -34.30 3.75
CA ALA A 370 -38.61 -34.20 3.32
C ALA A 370 -38.43 -33.28 2.11
N VAL A 371 -39.33 -33.36 1.13
CA VAL A 371 -39.28 -32.60 -0.13
C VAL A 371 -40.69 -32.16 -0.52
N ARG A 372 -40.82 -30.94 -1.06
CA ARG A 372 -42.03 -30.42 -1.71
C ARG A 372 -41.71 -29.96 -3.13
N CYS A 373 -42.47 -30.41 -4.11
CA CYS A 373 -42.41 -29.87 -5.46
C CYS A 373 -43.10 -28.50 -5.50
N ALA A 374 -42.36 -27.45 -5.85
CA ALA A 374 -42.91 -26.10 -5.94
C ALA A 374 -43.97 -25.93 -7.05
N GLY A 375 -43.86 -26.69 -8.15
CA GLY A 375 -44.74 -26.56 -9.31
C GLY A 375 -45.99 -27.47 -9.31
N THR A 376 -46.05 -28.49 -8.44
CA THR A 376 -47.21 -29.41 -8.35
C THR A 376 -47.79 -29.54 -6.94
N GLY A 377 -47.19 -28.90 -5.93
CA GLY A 377 -47.60 -29.02 -4.53
C GLY A 377 -47.26 -30.36 -3.86
N GLU A 378 -46.99 -31.43 -4.64
CA GLU A 378 -46.66 -32.78 -4.15
C GLU A 378 -45.60 -32.71 -3.04
N ARG A 379 -45.90 -33.36 -1.91
CA ARG A 379 -44.99 -33.49 -0.77
C ARG A 379 -44.60 -34.95 -0.62
N LEU A 380 -43.36 -35.21 -0.27
CA LEU A 380 -42.87 -36.53 0.09
C LEU A 380 -42.38 -36.52 1.52
N THR A 381 -42.81 -37.50 2.30
CA THR A 381 -42.23 -37.84 3.60
C THR A 381 -40.81 -38.41 3.44
N TYR A 382 -40.03 -38.46 4.52
CA TYR A 382 -38.74 -39.17 4.51
C TYR A 382 -38.92 -40.66 4.15
N ARG A 383 -39.98 -41.31 4.65
CA ARG A 383 -40.37 -42.70 4.36
C ARG A 383 -40.61 -42.95 2.87
N GLU A 384 -41.30 -42.05 2.18
CA GLU A 384 -41.56 -42.18 0.74
C GLU A 384 -40.34 -41.85 -0.12
N LEU A 385 -39.55 -40.84 0.27
CA LEU A 385 -38.34 -40.46 -0.44
C LEU A 385 -37.28 -41.57 -0.38
N ASP A 386 -37.13 -42.24 0.77
CA ASP A 386 -36.28 -43.42 0.91
C ASP A 386 -36.75 -44.56 0.01
N ARG A 387 -38.03 -44.94 0.05
CA ARG A 387 -38.61 -45.96 -0.84
C ARG A 387 -38.38 -45.64 -2.33
N ARG A 388 -38.65 -44.40 -2.77
CA ARG A 388 -38.45 -43.96 -4.17
C ARG A 388 -36.97 -43.98 -4.56
N THR A 389 -36.05 -43.58 -3.68
CA THR A 389 -34.60 -43.56 -3.97
C THR A 389 -33.96 -44.94 -3.92
N ALA A 390 -34.35 -45.81 -2.98
CA ALA A 390 -33.92 -47.20 -2.91
C ALA A 390 -34.33 -48.00 -4.15
N ALA A 391 -35.56 -47.85 -4.62
CA ALA A 391 -36.04 -48.46 -5.86
C ALA A 391 -35.22 -48.03 -7.09
N LEU A 392 -34.92 -46.73 -7.20
CA LEU A 392 -34.08 -46.17 -8.26
C LEU A 392 -32.62 -46.67 -8.17
N ALA A 393 -32.04 -46.71 -6.96
CA ALA A 393 -30.70 -47.23 -6.72
C ALA A 393 -30.59 -48.73 -7.11
N GLY A 394 -31.58 -49.54 -6.76
CA GLY A 394 -31.67 -50.94 -7.17
C GLY A 394 -31.77 -51.11 -8.70
N ALA A 395 -32.56 -50.27 -9.37
CA ALA A 395 -32.66 -50.28 -10.83
C ALA A 395 -31.34 -49.89 -11.52
N LEU A 396 -30.63 -48.87 -11.00
CA LEU A 396 -29.31 -48.47 -11.48
C LEU A 396 -28.23 -49.53 -11.20
N ALA A 397 -28.28 -50.20 -10.06
CA ALA A 397 -27.38 -51.31 -9.72
C ALA A 397 -27.56 -52.51 -10.64
N ARG A 398 -28.81 -52.93 -10.92
CA ARG A 398 -29.13 -53.98 -11.90
C ARG A 398 -28.60 -53.62 -13.29
N ARG A 399 -28.87 -52.41 -13.78
CA ARG A 399 -28.38 -51.92 -15.08
C ARG A 399 -26.85 -51.84 -15.18
N ARG A 400 -26.13 -51.71 -14.07
CA ARG A 400 -24.66 -51.73 -14.04
C ARG A 400 -24.04 -53.13 -14.05
N ARG A 401 -24.74 -54.17 -13.61
CA ARG A 401 -24.23 -55.56 -13.70
C ARG A 401 -24.33 -56.14 -15.12
N GLY A 402 -25.26 -55.66 -15.95
CA GLY A 402 -25.44 -56.12 -17.34
C GLY A 402 -24.48 -55.54 -18.38
N THR A 403 -23.46 -54.74 -18.01
CA THR A 403 -22.40 -54.28 -18.93
C THR A 403 -21.08 -54.11 -18.19
N GLY A 404 -20.05 -54.87 -18.56
CA GLY A 404 -18.74 -54.89 -17.90
C GLY A 404 -17.84 -53.66 -18.16
N THR A 405 -18.39 -52.44 -18.25
CA THR A 405 -17.59 -51.21 -18.46
C THR A 405 -18.03 -50.07 -17.53
N HIS A 406 -17.07 -49.28 -17.06
CA HIS A 406 -17.24 -48.23 -16.04
C HIS A 406 -17.98 -46.96 -16.53
N ARG A 407 -19.19 -47.10 -17.08
CA ARG A 407 -19.96 -45.97 -17.64
C ARG A 407 -20.62 -45.10 -16.56
N ARG A 408 -20.46 -43.77 -16.71
CA ARG A 408 -21.11 -42.71 -15.90
C ARG A 408 -22.56 -42.49 -16.38
N PRO A 409 -23.57 -42.47 -15.50
CA PRO A 409 -24.89 -41.91 -15.84
C PRO A 409 -24.81 -40.38 -15.86
N ALA A 410 -25.47 -39.74 -16.83
CA ALA A 410 -25.66 -38.29 -16.86
C ALA A 410 -27.06 -37.93 -16.34
N ALA A 411 -27.15 -36.93 -15.46
CA ALA A 411 -28.42 -36.41 -14.96
C ALA A 411 -28.78 -35.11 -15.70
N GLY A 412 -29.88 -35.14 -16.46
CA GLY A 412 -30.54 -33.92 -16.94
C GLY A 412 -31.49 -33.38 -15.87
N ALA A 413 -31.53 -32.05 -15.69
CA ALA A 413 -32.52 -31.41 -14.86
C ALA A 413 -33.86 -31.33 -15.60
N PHE A 414 -34.97 -31.58 -14.90
CA PHE A 414 -36.32 -31.49 -15.45
C PHE A 414 -36.93 -30.13 -15.12
N GLY A 415 -37.34 -29.39 -16.15
CA GLY A 415 -38.29 -28.27 -16.06
C GLY A 415 -39.60 -28.66 -16.74
N GLY A 416 -40.74 -28.38 -16.09
CA GLY A 416 -42.07 -28.65 -16.65
C GLY A 416 -42.56 -27.55 -17.60
N PRO A 417 -43.38 -27.87 -18.62
CA PRO A 417 -43.87 -26.89 -19.58
C PRO A 417 -45.07 -26.08 -19.05
N GLY A 418 -44.83 -24.83 -18.63
CA GLY A 418 -45.91 -23.88 -18.36
C GLY A 418 -46.48 -23.30 -19.66
N ARG A 419 -47.78 -23.50 -19.93
CA ARG A 419 -48.48 -22.83 -21.04
C ARG A 419 -48.63 -21.33 -20.76
N ARG A 420 -48.46 -20.51 -21.80
CA ARG A 420 -48.81 -19.08 -21.75
C ARG A 420 -50.33 -18.90 -21.64
N ARG A 421 -50.79 -17.98 -20.79
CA ARG A 421 -51.98 -17.14 -21.09
C ARG A 421 -51.48 -15.73 -21.45
N ARG A 422 -52.25 -15.00 -22.26
CA ARG A 422 -52.03 -13.57 -22.58
C ARG A 422 -52.88 -12.68 -21.67
N GLY A 423 -52.56 -11.39 -21.66
CA GLY A 423 -53.13 -10.37 -20.78
C GLY A 423 -52.12 -9.97 -19.69
N GLY A 424 -51.78 -8.70 -19.51
CA GLY A 424 -52.12 -7.51 -20.29
C GLY A 424 -51.83 -6.25 -19.48
N GLY A 425 -50.89 -5.41 -19.92
CA GLY A 425 -50.44 -4.23 -19.18
C GLY A 425 -49.04 -3.78 -19.61
N ALA A 426 -48.82 -2.47 -19.74
CA ALA A 426 -47.63 -1.87 -20.34
C ALA A 426 -46.47 -1.64 -19.34
N GLY A 427 -45.24 -1.41 -19.84
CA GLY A 427 -44.19 -0.72 -19.07
C GLY A 427 -42.72 -1.14 -19.31
N GLY A 428 -42.01 -0.44 -20.22
CA GLY A 428 -40.57 -0.13 -20.01
C GLY A 428 -39.48 -1.03 -20.63
N ARG A 429 -38.93 -0.56 -21.77
CA ARG A 429 -37.50 -0.54 -22.24
C ARG A 429 -36.43 -1.23 -21.34
N GLY A 430 -35.50 -2.07 -21.81
CA GLY A 430 -35.33 -2.75 -23.11
C GLY A 430 -34.10 -2.38 -23.97
N VAL A 431 -32.91 -2.96 -23.69
CA VAL A 431 -31.68 -2.95 -24.55
C VAL A 431 -30.78 -4.17 -24.19
N PRO A 432 -29.89 -4.70 -25.06
CA PRO A 432 -30.12 -5.44 -26.30
C PRO A 432 -29.66 -6.94 -26.21
N ALA A 433 -29.70 -7.68 -27.33
CA ALA A 433 -29.18 -9.05 -27.46
C ALA A 433 -28.30 -9.24 -28.72
N PRO A 434 -27.33 -10.18 -28.75
CA PRO A 434 -26.51 -10.48 -29.93
C PRO A 434 -26.88 -11.81 -30.63
N VAL A 435 -26.83 -11.80 -31.98
CA VAL A 435 -27.09 -12.89 -32.95
C VAL A 435 -26.29 -12.53 -34.23
N PRO A 436 -25.84 -13.45 -35.14
CA PRO A 436 -25.93 -14.91 -35.19
C PRO A 436 -24.56 -15.64 -35.09
N GLY A 437 -24.55 -16.96 -35.24
CA GLY A 437 -23.35 -17.81 -35.06
C GLY A 437 -22.52 -18.10 -36.33
N ARG A 438 -21.37 -18.76 -36.13
CA ARG A 438 -20.59 -19.46 -37.16
C ARG A 438 -20.41 -20.94 -36.76
N ARG A 439 -20.26 -21.82 -37.77
CA ARG A 439 -20.15 -23.28 -37.57
C ARG A 439 -18.75 -23.68 -37.08
N LEU A 440 -18.67 -24.62 -36.15
CA LEU A 440 -17.48 -25.45 -35.90
C LEU A 440 -17.93 -26.91 -35.72
N ALA A 441 -17.19 -27.83 -36.34
CA ALA A 441 -17.48 -29.27 -36.26
C ALA A 441 -16.98 -29.86 -34.93
N PRO A 442 -17.65 -30.89 -34.38
CA PRO A 442 -17.16 -31.59 -33.20
C PRO A 442 -16.01 -32.54 -33.58
N ALA A 443 -14.78 -32.15 -33.24
CA ALA A 443 -13.70 -33.12 -33.09
C ALA A 443 -14.13 -34.18 -32.05
N ALA A 444 -13.99 -35.45 -32.39
CA ALA A 444 -14.58 -36.54 -31.63
C ALA A 444 -13.68 -36.95 -30.46
N ASP A 445 -14.18 -36.83 -29.24
CA ASP A 445 -13.63 -37.59 -28.12
C ASP A 445 -14.73 -38.08 -27.13
N HIS A 446 -14.63 -39.36 -26.78
CA HIS A 446 -15.46 -40.13 -25.83
C HIS A 446 -17.01 -40.14 -26.03
N PRO A 447 -17.62 -41.26 -26.49
CA PRO A 447 -19.04 -41.33 -26.83
C PRO A 447 -20.01 -41.53 -25.64
N VAL A 448 -20.82 -40.51 -25.33
CA VAL A 448 -21.96 -40.61 -24.40
C VAL A 448 -23.20 -41.20 -25.10
N ARG A 449 -23.36 -42.53 -25.07
CA ARG A 449 -24.36 -43.24 -25.91
C ARG A 449 -25.83 -43.24 -25.43
N ARG A 450 -26.19 -42.84 -24.19
CA ARG A 450 -27.60 -42.81 -23.72
C ARG A 450 -27.87 -41.70 -22.70
N GLY A 451 -28.98 -40.98 -22.87
CA GLY A 451 -29.57 -40.05 -21.90
C GLY A 451 -30.94 -40.52 -21.42
N HIS A 452 -31.52 -39.84 -20.43
CA HIS A 452 -32.85 -40.13 -19.88
C HIS A 452 -33.76 -38.89 -19.90
N ALA A 453 -34.98 -39.08 -20.38
CA ALA A 453 -36.06 -38.09 -20.42
C ALA A 453 -37.40 -38.81 -20.19
N ALA A 454 -38.39 -38.09 -19.67
CA ALA A 454 -39.73 -38.63 -19.45
C ALA A 454 -40.51 -38.82 -20.77
N ALA A 455 -41.61 -39.57 -20.72
CA ALA A 455 -42.57 -39.60 -21.82
C ALA A 455 -43.23 -38.22 -21.94
N GLY A 456 -43.13 -37.58 -23.13
CA GLY A 456 -43.70 -36.26 -23.40
C GLY A 456 -42.85 -35.36 -24.30
N HIS A 457 -41.51 -35.44 -24.24
CA HIS A 457 -40.63 -34.60 -25.07
C HIS A 457 -40.17 -35.28 -26.36
N ARG A 458 -40.52 -34.69 -27.52
CA ARG A 458 -39.79 -34.87 -28.79
C ARG A 458 -38.63 -33.86 -28.87
N PRO A 459 -37.38 -34.29 -29.15
CA PRO A 459 -36.34 -33.41 -29.66
C PRO A 459 -36.40 -33.36 -31.20
N ALA A 460 -36.03 -32.23 -31.81
CA ALA A 460 -35.91 -32.12 -33.25
C ALA A 460 -34.51 -32.55 -33.72
N HIS A 461 -34.37 -33.81 -34.15
CA HIS A 461 -33.39 -34.29 -35.14
C HIS A 461 -33.68 -35.77 -35.48
N PRO A 462 -33.62 -36.20 -36.76
CA PRO A 462 -33.87 -37.59 -37.15
C PRO A 462 -32.64 -38.47 -36.96
N GLY A 463 -32.81 -39.65 -36.35
CA GLY A 463 -31.77 -40.69 -36.35
C GLY A 463 -31.86 -41.74 -35.23
N ARG A 464 -31.77 -43.02 -35.64
CA ARG A 464 -31.58 -44.24 -34.81
C ARG A 464 -32.79 -44.68 -33.94
N ARG A 465 -33.48 -45.72 -34.44
CA ARG A 465 -34.47 -46.59 -33.73
C ARG A 465 -33.73 -47.46 -32.67
N ARG A 466 -34.32 -48.16 -31.69
CA ARG A 466 -35.74 -48.46 -31.33
C ARG A 466 -36.02 -48.02 -29.86
N ARG A 467 -37.29 -48.06 -29.43
CA ARG A 467 -37.71 -48.04 -28.01
C ARG A 467 -38.64 -49.23 -27.72
N GLU A 468 -38.61 -49.73 -26.50
CA GLU A 468 -39.62 -50.65 -25.94
C GLU A 468 -40.28 -50.02 -24.71
N VAL A 469 -41.49 -50.47 -24.40
CA VAL A 469 -42.31 -50.06 -23.24
C VAL A 469 -42.79 -51.32 -22.52
N ARG A 470 -42.67 -51.36 -21.18
CA ARG A 470 -43.34 -52.37 -20.33
C ARG A 470 -43.83 -51.73 -19.01
N PRO A 471 -44.87 -52.30 -18.34
CA PRO A 471 -45.55 -51.65 -17.21
C PRO A 471 -44.81 -51.73 -15.86
N ARG A 472 -45.49 -51.29 -14.79
CA ARG A 472 -45.00 -51.17 -13.40
C ARG A 472 -44.53 -52.53 -12.83
N PRO A 473 -43.41 -52.60 -12.08
CA PRO A 473 -43.06 -53.78 -11.28
C PRO A 473 -43.84 -53.81 -9.95
N ARG A 474 -44.15 -55.02 -9.46
CA ARG A 474 -44.65 -55.28 -8.09
C ARG A 474 -43.54 -55.06 -7.04
N SER A 475 -43.95 -54.95 -5.78
CA SER A 475 -43.08 -54.76 -4.60
C SER A 475 -42.25 -56.01 -4.26
N ALA A 476 -41.11 -55.78 -3.60
CA ALA A 476 -40.27 -56.80 -2.96
C ALA A 476 -39.71 -56.23 -1.64
N PRO A 477 -39.50 -57.04 -0.59
CA PRO A 477 -39.11 -56.56 0.73
C PRO A 477 -37.68 -55.99 0.78
N ALA A 478 -37.41 -55.16 1.79
CA ALA A 478 -36.15 -54.43 1.93
C ALA A 478 -35.05 -55.30 2.57
N GLY A 479 -33.89 -55.42 1.91
CA GLY A 479 -32.73 -56.12 2.45
C GLY A 479 -31.41 -55.71 1.78
N ARG A 480 -30.37 -55.48 2.61
CA ARG A 480 -28.95 -55.27 2.27
C ARG A 480 -28.61 -54.08 1.33
N ALA A 481 -28.29 -52.92 1.94
CA ALA A 481 -27.81 -51.72 1.22
C ALA A 481 -26.41 -51.20 1.67
N SER A 482 -25.52 -52.07 2.17
CA SER A 482 -24.19 -51.69 2.70
C SER A 482 -23.03 -51.86 1.68
N ARG A 483 -23.05 -51.10 0.56
CA ARG A 483 -21.95 -51.12 -0.45
C ARG A 483 -21.43 -49.74 -0.88
N LEU A 484 -21.54 -48.72 -0.04
CA LEU A 484 -20.90 -47.40 -0.23
C LEU A 484 -19.64 -47.27 0.65
N ARG A 485 -18.48 -47.66 0.11
CA ARG A 485 -17.18 -47.39 0.77
C ARG A 485 -16.73 -45.94 0.54
N ARG A 486 -16.02 -45.37 1.53
CA ARG A 486 -15.34 -44.06 1.44
C ARG A 486 -14.39 -43.99 0.22
N GLY A 487 -14.08 -42.77 -0.23
CA GLY A 487 -13.19 -42.51 -1.37
C GLY A 487 -13.85 -42.45 -2.76
N ARG A 488 -15.14 -42.79 -2.91
CA ARG A 488 -15.84 -42.68 -4.20
C ARG A 488 -16.24 -41.24 -4.54
N ARG A 489 -16.10 -40.84 -5.81
CA ARG A 489 -16.37 -39.48 -6.34
C ARG A 489 -17.86 -39.16 -6.24
N TRP A 490 -18.22 -38.02 -5.64
CA TRP A 490 -19.62 -37.69 -5.29
C TRP A 490 -20.33 -36.86 -6.36
N ARG A 491 -19.68 -35.80 -6.88
CA ARG A 491 -20.22 -34.95 -7.95
C ARG A 491 -19.10 -34.39 -8.82
N ALA A 492 -19.28 -34.40 -10.13
CA ALA A 492 -18.44 -33.64 -11.06
C ALA A 492 -19.12 -32.30 -11.39
N ALA A 493 -18.39 -31.20 -11.26
CA ALA A 493 -18.84 -29.87 -11.67
C ALA A 493 -18.08 -29.40 -12.91
N ARG A 494 -18.77 -28.80 -13.88
CA ARG A 494 -18.12 -28.09 -15.00
C ARG A 494 -17.83 -26.65 -14.58
N GLY A 495 -16.57 -26.27 -14.53
CA GLY A 495 -16.16 -24.86 -14.53
C GLY A 495 -15.96 -24.38 -15.97
N ARG A 496 -16.23 -23.10 -16.25
CA ARG A 496 -15.68 -22.46 -17.45
C ARG A 496 -14.16 -22.36 -17.26
N GLY A 497 -13.37 -22.96 -18.15
CA GLY A 497 -11.93 -22.75 -18.19
C GLY A 497 -11.61 -21.44 -18.91
N VAL A 498 -10.50 -20.79 -18.55
CA VAL A 498 -10.01 -19.57 -19.23
C VAL A 498 -9.71 -19.84 -20.72
N THR A 499 -9.33 -21.08 -21.06
CA THR A 499 -9.06 -21.53 -22.44
C THR A 499 -10.32 -21.99 -23.20
N GLY A 500 -11.52 -21.52 -22.84
CA GLY A 500 -12.81 -21.88 -23.45
C GLY A 500 -13.32 -23.30 -23.18
N LEU A 501 -12.40 -24.28 -23.02
CA LEU A 501 -12.72 -25.69 -22.77
C LEU A 501 -13.28 -25.91 -21.35
N PRO A 502 -14.38 -26.68 -21.19
CA PRO A 502 -15.02 -26.90 -19.89
C PRO A 502 -14.25 -27.92 -19.03
N ARG A 503 -13.51 -27.44 -18.02
CA ARG A 503 -12.80 -28.33 -17.09
C ARG A 503 -13.78 -28.98 -16.10
N LEU A 504 -13.71 -30.32 -16.00
CA LEU A 504 -14.40 -31.09 -14.96
C LEU A 504 -13.58 -31.05 -13.66
N ARG A 505 -14.18 -30.56 -12.57
CA ARG A 505 -13.67 -30.74 -11.21
C ARG A 505 -14.51 -31.80 -10.51
N ASP A 506 -13.89 -32.91 -10.12
CA ASP A 506 -14.52 -33.90 -9.23
C ASP A 506 -14.46 -33.39 -7.79
N VAL A 507 -15.61 -33.37 -7.10
CA VAL A 507 -15.78 -32.84 -5.75
C VAL A 507 -16.08 -33.97 -4.77
N HIS A 508 -15.28 -34.06 -3.71
CA HIS A 508 -15.50 -34.93 -2.56
C HIS A 508 -15.93 -34.09 -1.36
N LEU A 509 -17.23 -34.05 -1.07
CA LEU A 509 -17.76 -33.34 0.11
C LEU A 509 -17.55 -34.17 1.38
N ARG A 510 -16.85 -33.58 2.36
CA ARG A 510 -16.95 -34.00 3.78
C ARG A 510 -18.11 -33.22 4.40
N PHE A 511 -19.07 -33.92 4.99
CA PHE A 511 -20.25 -33.29 5.57
C PHE A 511 -20.03 -33.07 7.08
N HIS A 512 -19.85 -31.82 7.48
CA HIS A 512 -19.72 -31.44 8.89
C HIS A 512 -21.09 -31.08 9.48
N ARG A 513 -21.26 -31.28 10.80
CA ARG A 513 -22.33 -30.60 11.55
C ARG A 513 -21.95 -29.11 11.61
N PRO A 514 -22.87 -28.17 11.34
CA PRO A 514 -22.72 -26.82 11.86
C PRO A 514 -22.61 -26.89 13.38
N ALA A 515 -21.69 -26.16 13.99
CA ALA A 515 -21.70 -25.98 15.43
C ALA A 515 -23.03 -25.33 15.84
N GLN A 516 -23.71 -25.88 16.85
CA GLN A 516 -24.87 -25.21 17.41
C GLN A 516 -24.41 -23.92 18.07
N ARG A 517 -24.75 -22.77 17.47
CA ARG A 517 -24.68 -21.49 18.19
C ARG A 517 -25.70 -21.58 19.32
N GLY A 518 -25.23 -21.49 20.56
CA GLY A 518 -26.09 -21.51 21.74
C GLY A 518 -27.15 -20.41 21.67
N ARG A 519 -28.38 -20.75 22.07
CA ARG A 519 -29.44 -19.76 22.23
C ARG A 519 -29.18 -18.97 23.50
N HIS A 520 -28.59 -17.78 23.38
CA HIS A 520 -28.69 -16.80 24.47
C HIS A 520 -30.14 -16.30 24.56
N GLN A 521 -30.78 -16.50 25.71
CA GLN A 521 -31.97 -15.75 26.10
C GLN A 521 -31.57 -14.38 26.70
N PRO A 522 -32.46 -13.38 26.68
CA PRO A 522 -32.12 -12.00 27.03
C PRO A 522 -32.23 -11.70 28.53
N GLY A 523 -31.24 -10.96 29.05
CA GLY A 523 -31.26 -10.29 30.35
C GLY A 523 -30.54 -8.93 30.25
N ARG A 524 -31.00 -7.93 31.00
CA ARG A 524 -30.54 -6.52 31.01
C ARG A 524 -30.40 -6.05 32.48
N PRO A 525 -29.84 -4.85 32.78
CA PRO A 525 -29.22 -3.85 31.90
C PRO A 525 -27.78 -3.44 32.33
N GLY A 526 -27.10 -2.61 31.53
CA GLY A 526 -25.82 -1.97 31.89
C GLY A 526 -25.55 -0.72 31.03
N LEU A 527 -25.29 0.42 31.67
CA LEU A 527 -25.25 1.76 31.06
C LEU A 527 -24.01 2.04 30.20
N ALA A 528 -24.22 2.50 28.96
CA ALA A 528 -23.32 3.45 28.28
C ALA A 528 -24.08 4.19 27.15
N ARG A 529 -23.92 5.52 27.06
CA ARG A 529 -24.66 6.37 26.11
C ARG A 529 -23.96 6.45 24.74
N ARG A 530 -24.72 6.33 23.63
CA ARG A 530 -24.37 6.89 22.32
C ARG A 530 -25.37 7.99 21.96
N ARG A 531 -24.88 9.16 21.52
CA ARG A 531 -25.70 10.20 20.85
C ARG A 531 -25.63 10.03 19.32
N PRO A 532 -26.63 10.52 18.57
CA PRO A 532 -26.86 10.11 17.18
C PRO A 532 -26.04 10.90 16.15
N LEU A 533 -25.87 10.30 14.97
CA LEU A 533 -25.35 10.92 13.76
C LEU A 533 -26.41 11.85 13.15
N VAL A 534 -26.10 13.13 12.93
CA VAL A 534 -27.00 14.07 12.26
C VAL A 534 -26.65 14.18 10.77
N VAL A 535 -27.59 13.77 9.91
CA VAL A 535 -27.54 14.06 8.48
C VAL A 535 -28.15 15.45 8.24
N ARG A 536 -27.40 16.36 7.61
CA ARG A 536 -27.93 17.62 7.06
C ARG A 536 -27.73 17.65 5.55
N GLY A 537 -28.80 17.93 4.81
CA GLY A 537 -28.82 17.92 3.35
C GLY A 537 -28.22 19.18 2.72
N ARG A 538 -27.77 19.07 1.47
CA ARG A 538 -27.35 20.21 0.64
C ARG A 538 -28.57 21.03 0.18
N ARG A 539 -28.51 22.34 0.36
CA ARG A 539 -28.98 23.34 -0.61
C ARG A 539 -27.81 24.28 -0.87
N GLY A 540 -27.65 24.77 -2.10
CA GLY A 540 -26.50 25.59 -2.50
C GLY A 540 -26.89 26.94 -3.08
N LYS A 541 -25.92 27.87 -3.08
CA LYS A 541 -25.81 29.06 -3.93
C LYS A 541 -24.41 29.67 -3.71
N GLY A 542 -23.95 30.43 -4.69
CA GLY A 542 -22.87 31.44 -4.62
C GLY A 542 -23.17 32.50 -5.69
N PRO A 543 -22.24 33.37 -6.10
CA PRO A 543 -20.89 33.65 -5.56
C PRO A 543 -20.76 35.15 -5.15
N ALA A 544 -19.54 35.72 -5.18
CA ALA A 544 -19.20 37.17 -5.09
C ALA A 544 -19.43 37.88 -3.73
N ALA A 545 -18.84 39.04 -3.40
CA ALA A 545 -17.56 39.67 -3.78
C ALA A 545 -17.31 40.94 -2.89
N LEU A 546 -16.22 41.69 -3.18
CA LEU A 546 -15.91 43.07 -2.75
C LEU A 546 -15.37 43.30 -1.31
N ALA A 547 -14.92 44.53 -1.03
CA ALA A 547 -13.92 44.83 0.01
C ALA A 547 -13.96 46.30 0.53
N ALA A 548 -13.14 46.53 1.57
CA ALA A 548 -12.50 47.78 2.00
C ALA A 548 -13.24 48.77 2.94
N ARG A 549 -12.41 49.58 3.63
CA ARG A 549 -12.67 50.81 4.43
C ARG A 549 -13.23 50.63 5.86
N LEU A 550 -12.84 51.42 6.89
CA LEU A 550 -11.64 52.27 7.12
C LEU A 550 -11.58 52.75 8.61
N ARG A 551 -10.50 53.46 8.98
CA ARG A 551 -10.20 54.18 10.27
C ARG A 551 -9.80 53.25 11.45
N ARG A 552 -8.72 53.47 12.22
CA ARG A 552 -8.06 54.66 12.85
C ARG A 552 -8.77 55.22 14.09
N VAL A 553 -8.26 54.85 15.28
CA VAL A 553 -8.04 55.71 16.47
C VAL A 553 -6.76 55.21 17.19
N GLN A 554 -6.01 56.11 17.83
CA GLN A 554 -4.84 55.84 18.70
C GLN A 554 -4.64 57.07 19.61
N PRO A 555 -3.74 57.03 20.62
CA PRO A 555 -3.82 56.33 21.91
C PRO A 555 -4.32 57.24 23.06
N GLY A 556 -4.44 56.68 24.27
CA GLY A 556 -4.57 57.42 25.53
C GLY A 556 -3.75 56.73 26.63
N ALA A 557 -3.27 57.48 27.63
CA ALA A 557 -2.33 57.00 28.65
C ALA A 557 -2.58 57.63 30.04
N VAL A 558 -1.84 57.15 31.04
CA VAL A 558 -1.75 57.64 32.44
C VAL A 558 -2.92 57.26 33.36
N GLY A 559 -2.58 56.72 34.53
CA GLY A 559 -3.46 56.41 35.66
C GLY A 559 -2.63 55.75 36.77
N ALA A 560 -2.70 56.24 38.02
CA ALA A 560 -1.73 55.92 39.08
C ALA A 560 -2.27 54.98 40.19
N ALA A 561 -1.36 54.49 41.03
CA ALA A 561 -1.59 53.75 42.29
C ALA A 561 -1.93 54.73 43.47
N PRO A 562 -2.01 54.38 44.79
CA PRO A 562 -1.60 53.16 45.53
C PRO A 562 -2.72 52.69 46.55
N ASP A 563 -2.56 52.09 47.76
CA ASP A 563 -1.41 51.72 48.61
C ASP A 563 -1.74 50.70 49.76
N ARG A 564 -0.77 49.83 50.14
CA ARG A 564 -0.65 49.01 51.40
C ARG A 564 -1.76 47.96 51.71
N ARG A 565 -1.62 46.95 52.61
CA ARG A 565 -0.69 46.58 53.72
C ARG A 565 -0.52 45.01 53.75
N GLY A 566 0.43 44.36 54.44
CA GLY A 566 1.60 44.80 55.23
C GLY A 566 2.19 43.70 56.16
N GLY A 567 3.45 43.88 56.63
CA GLY A 567 4.18 42.97 57.57
C GLY A 567 5.07 41.92 56.86
N GLY A 568 6.25 41.47 57.36
CA GLY A 568 7.08 41.75 58.56
C GLY A 568 8.15 40.64 58.73
N ARG A 569 9.24 40.68 59.54
CA ARG A 569 9.88 41.66 60.46
C ARG A 569 11.37 41.26 60.69
N ARG A 570 12.35 42.20 60.55
CA ARG A 570 13.70 42.23 61.23
C ARG A 570 14.74 41.13 60.84
N ARG A 571 16.08 41.22 61.06
CA ARG A 571 17.07 42.30 61.41
C ARG A 571 18.47 41.80 60.93
N ALA A 572 19.27 42.57 60.17
CA ALA A 572 20.35 43.51 60.58
C ALA A 572 21.75 42.88 60.85
N GLY A 573 22.81 43.44 60.23
CA GLY A 573 24.22 43.11 60.47
C GLY A 573 25.18 43.69 59.39
N THR A 574 26.09 44.58 59.79
CA THR A 574 27.11 45.27 58.94
C THR A 574 28.24 45.78 59.85
N PRO A 575 29.53 45.79 59.43
CA PRO A 575 30.05 46.96 58.68
C PRO A 575 31.07 46.67 57.55
N ARG A 576 31.39 47.76 56.84
CA ARG A 576 32.47 47.99 55.84
C ARG A 576 33.81 48.32 56.55
N PRO A 577 34.96 48.65 55.89
CA PRO A 577 35.16 49.00 54.47
C PRO A 577 36.40 48.40 53.75
N GLY A 578 36.44 48.60 52.42
CA GLY A 578 37.66 48.59 51.59
C GLY A 578 37.47 49.54 50.39
N ARG A 579 38.40 50.46 50.15
CA ARG A 579 38.34 51.49 49.09
C ARG A 579 39.48 51.29 48.09
N THR A 580 39.18 51.43 46.79
CA THR A 580 39.83 52.40 45.89
C THR A 580 39.04 52.46 44.57
N GLY A 581 39.23 53.55 43.80
CA GLY A 581 38.37 53.89 42.65
C GLY A 581 39.11 53.97 41.30
N PRO A 582 38.39 54.25 40.21
CA PRO A 582 38.92 54.23 38.84
C PRO A 582 39.53 55.58 38.40
N GLY A 583 40.34 55.54 37.34
CA GLY A 583 40.78 56.71 36.58
C GLY A 583 40.44 56.58 35.08
N PRO A 584 39.88 57.62 34.42
CA PRO A 584 39.73 57.69 32.96
C PRO A 584 41.00 58.29 32.30
N TRP A 585 41.03 58.42 30.96
CA TRP A 585 41.29 59.69 30.23
C TRP A 585 41.16 59.47 28.70
N ARG A 586 41.46 60.48 27.87
CA ARG A 586 40.93 60.67 26.51
C ARG A 586 41.89 60.31 25.36
N ARG A 587 41.31 60.16 24.17
CA ARG A 587 41.88 60.47 22.82
C ARG A 587 42.35 61.95 22.72
N PRO A 588 43.07 62.38 21.64
CA PRO A 588 43.35 61.69 20.38
C PRO A 588 44.83 61.63 19.93
N GLY A 589 45.03 60.85 18.87
CA GLY A 589 46.14 60.89 17.90
C GLY A 589 45.60 60.26 16.62
#